data_AF-A0A839E5F4-F1
#
_entry.id   AF-A0A839E5F4-F1
#
_cell.length_a   1.000
_cell.length_b   1.000
_cell.length_c   1.000
_cell.angle_alpha   90.00
_cell.angle_beta   90.00
_cell.angle_gamma   90.00
#
_symmetry.space_group_name_H-M   'P 1'
#
loop_
_entity.id
_entity.type
_entity.pdbx_description
1 polymer ?
#
loop_
_entity_poly.entity_id
_entity_poly.type
_entity_poly.pdbx_seq_one_letter_code
_entity_poly.pdbx_strand_id
1 'polypeptide(L)'
;MTIEDVSEHTGVDRKTAERWITHDGRKPHRRTRKAVSKLLSVDEVHLWPDLANDLHTSATSETELVQLYSTRSAVPFSLWNELIAGVQEQMDVLVFSGQFLVEQHNILPIVKRKVDQGVRFRFVVGDENSTAVIQRAMEEGTTGGLEGRIQMMRRYLSEVAGIPGVEVYTHGTILYNSLYRFDDQLLVNGHAFGALAGQNPVMHLRRLSGGLMWQHYMKSFERVVEESTPEPA
;
A
#
# COMPACT_ATOMS: atom_id res chain seq x y z
N MET A 1 10.01 -22.31 32.62
CA MET A 1 11.23 -22.47 31.81
C MET A 1 12.41 -22.11 32.67
N THR A 2 13.39 -23.00 32.76
CA THR A 2 14.63 -22.83 33.52
C THR A 2 15.77 -22.38 32.61
N ILE A 3 16.89 -21.95 33.20
CA ILE A 3 18.13 -21.65 32.45
C ILE A 3 18.67 -22.91 31.75
N GLU A 4 18.47 -24.09 32.34
CA GLU A 4 18.87 -25.38 31.78
C GLU A 4 18.10 -25.64 30.48
N ASP A 5 16.77 -25.44 30.48
CA ASP A 5 15.93 -25.59 29.28
C ASP A 5 16.41 -24.70 28.12
N VAL A 6 16.78 -23.45 28.41
CA VAL A 6 17.27 -22.50 27.40
C VAL A 6 18.63 -22.93 26.85
N SER A 7 19.51 -23.40 27.73
CA SER A 7 20.87 -23.82 27.35
C SER A 7 20.82 -25.05 26.44
N GLU A 8 20.01 -26.04 26.81
CA GLU A 8 19.79 -27.25 26.01
C GLU A 8 19.17 -26.93 24.64
N HIS A 9 18.15 -26.08 24.59
CA HIS A 9 17.47 -25.75 23.33
C HIS A 9 18.33 -24.90 22.38
N THR A 10 19.21 -24.06 22.92
CA THR A 10 20.03 -23.14 22.12
C THR A 10 21.43 -23.67 21.83
N GLY A 11 21.86 -24.73 22.53
CA GLY A 11 23.18 -25.34 22.40
C GLY A 11 24.32 -24.47 22.94
N VAL A 12 24.02 -23.50 23.82
CA VAL A 12 25.06 -22.70 24.52
C VAL A 12 25.27 -23.21 25.94
N ASP A 13 26.39 -22.86 26.55
CA ASP A 13 26.64 -23.20 27.95
C ASP A 13 25.74 -22.42 28.92
N ARG A 14 25.42 -23.04 30.06
CA ARG A 14 24.56 -22.48 31.11
C ARG A 14 24.98 -21.08 31.55
N LYS A 15 26.29 -20.85 31.73
CA LYS A 15 26.83 -19.57 32.20
C LYS A 15 26.62 -18.47 31.17
N THR A 16 26.66 -18.80 29.89
CA THR A 16 26.33 -17.87 28.79
C THR A 16 24.84 -17.52 28.78
N ALA A 17 23.95 -18.50 28.98
CA ALA A 17 22.51 -18.24 29.10
C ALA A 17 22.16 -17.39 30.33
N GLU A 18 22.76 -17.68 31.49
CA GLU A 18 22.61 -16.89 32.73
C GLU A 18 23.06 -15.42 32.53
N ARG A 19 24.09 -15.20 31.74
CA ARG A 19 24.62 -13.87 31.44
C ARG A 19 23.70 -13.01 30.58
N TRP A 20 22.78 -13.59 29.80
CA TRP A 20 21.78 -12.81 29.06
C TRP A 20 20.69 -12.22 29.97
N ILE A 21 20.47 -12.83 31.13
CA ILE A 21 19.47 -12.39 32.11
C ILE A 21 20.10 -11.42 33.10
N THR A 22 21.34 -11.69 33.52
CA THR A 22 21.98 -10.98 34.64
C THR A 22 22.79 -9.76 34.23
N HIS A 23 23.14 -9.61 32.94
CA HIS A 23 23.94 -8.50 32.46
C HIS A 23 23.15 -7.70 31.42
N ASP A 24 22.74 -6.49 31.80
CA ASP A 24 22.05 -5.57 30.90
C ASP A 24 22.89 -5.28 29.65
N GLY A 25 22.24 -5.37 28.49
CA GLY A 25 22.85 -5.11 27.18
C GLY A 25 23.58 -6.29 26.53
N ARG A 26 23.74 -7.44 27.19
CA ARG A 26 24.39 -8.61 26.59
C ARG A 26 23.41 -9.38 25.68
N LYS A 27 23.52 -9.12 24.38
CA LYS A 27 22.67 -9.74 23.35
C LYS A 27 23.30 -11.02 22.76
N PRO A 28 22.53 -12.13 22.60
CA PRO A 28 23.02 -13.31 21.90
C PRO A 28 23.31 -13.01 20.41
N HIS A 29 24.12 -13.86 19.77
CA HIS A 29 24.27 -13.83 18.31
C HIS A 29 22.95 -14.24 17.62
N ARG A 30 22.74 -13.79 16.38
CA ARG A 30 21.50 -13.95 15.62
C ARG A 30 20.93 -15.38 15.63
N ARG A 31 21.76 -16.40 15.37
CA ARG A 31 21.31 -17.80 15.36
C ARG A 31 20.70 -18.22 16.70
N THR A 32 21.33 -17.78 17.78
CA THR A 32 20.91 -18.06 19.15
C THR A 32 19.68 -17.25 19.53
N ARG A 33 19.58 -15.98 19.12
CA ARG A 33 18.37 -15.17 19.35
C ARG A 33 17.14 -15.78 18.70
N LYS A 34 17.25 -16.27 17.46
CA LYS A 34 16.17 -17.01 16.78
C LYS A 34 15.72 -18.25 17.54
N ALA A 35 16.67 -19.02 18.06
CA ALA A 35 16.37 -20.22 18.86
C ALA A 35 15.65 -19.85 20.17
N VAL A 36 16.09 -18.79 20.87
CA VAL A 36 15.46 -18.30 22.10
C VAL A 36 14.06 -17.75 21.82
N SER A 37 13.89 -16.94 20.77
CA SER A 37 12.59 -16.38 20.35
C SER A 37 11.58 -17.49 20.05
N LYS A 38 12.01 -18.55 19.34
CA LYS A 38 11.18 -19.72 19.06
C LYS A 38 10.81 -20.49 20.33
N LEU A 39 11.75 -20.70 21.24
CA LEU A 39 11.51 -21.39 22.51
C LEU A 39 10.49 -20.64 23.37
N LEU A 40 10.63 -19.32 23.44
CA LEU A 40 9.77 -18.45 24.24
C LEU A 40 8.45 -18.12 23.57
N SER A 41 8.31 -18.38 22.26
CA SER A 41 7.18 -17.91 21.44
C SER A 41 6.97 -16.39 21.53
N VAL A 42 8.06 -15.64 21.58
CA VAL A 42 8.09 -14.17 21.71
C VAL A 42 9.05 -13.61 20.65
N ASP A 43 8.68 -12.50 20.02
CA ASP A 43 9.48 -11.86 18.97
C ASP A 43 10.85 -11.35 19.48
N GLU A 44 11.89 -11.40 18.63
CA GLU A 44 13.24 -10.92 18.98
C GLU A 44 13.24 -9.45 19.43
N VAL A 45 12.40 -8.59 18.86
CA VAL A 45 12.31 -7.16 19.21
C VAL A 45 11.69 -6.96 20.60
N HIS A 46 10.83 -7.87 21.06
CA HIS A 46 10.27 -7.79 22.40
C HIS A 46 11.30 -8.22 23.47
N LEU A 47 12.15 -9.19 23.14
CA LEU A 47 13.23 -9.65 24.02
C LEU A 47 14.43 -8.70 24.02
N TRP A 48 14.70 -8.05 22.87
CA TRP A 48 15.81 -7.12 22.69
C TRP A 48 15.34 -5.89 21.88
N PRO A 49 14.73 -4.88 22.55
CA PRO A 49 14.14 -3.70 21.90
C PRO A 49 15.09 -2.91 21.00
N ASP A 50 16.39 -2.91 21.31
CA ASP A 50 17.42 -2.27 20.48
C ASP A 50 17.51 -2.85 19.05
N LEU A 51 16.98 -4.06 18.82
CA LEU A 51 16.92 -4.67 17.49
C LEU A 51 15.88 -4.01 16.57
N ALA A 52 14.96 -3.20 17.10
CA ALA A 52 13.97 -2.47 16.30
C ALA A 52 14.62 -1.52 15.28
N ASN A 53 15.85 -1.06 15.55
CA ASN A 53 16.61 -0.17 14.67
C ASN A 53 17.67 -0.91 13.83
N ASP A 54 17.80 -2.24 13.99
CA ASP A 54 18.77 -3.05 13.26
C ASP A 54 18.15 -3.54 11.94
N LEU A 55 18.63 -2.98 10.82
CA LEU A 55 18.22 -3.30 9.45
C LEU A 55 18.35 -4.80 9.09
N HIS A 56 19.09 -5.59 9.88
CA HIS A 56 19.29 -7.03 9.68
C HIS A 56 18.39 -7.92 10.56
N THR A 57 17.52 -7.34 11.39
CA THR A 57 16.48 -8.06 12.14
C THR A 57 15.25 -8.23 11.26
N SER A 58 15.21 -9.34 10.52
CA SER A 58 14.03 -9.76 9.78
C SER A 58 12.90 -10.09 10.76
N ALA A 59 11.79 -9.34 10.75
CA ALA A 59 10.53 -9.83 11.29
C ALA A 59 10.27 -11.21 10.66
N THR A 60 10.11 -12.24 11.49
CA THR A 60 10.05 -13.63 11.02
C THR A 60 8.71 -14.01 10.39
N SER A 61 7.83 -13.03 10.17
CA SER A 61 6.70 -13.10 9.23
C SER A 61 6.95 -12.07 8.13
N GLU A 62 6.85 -12.48 6.87
CA GLU A 62 6.69 -11.51 5.80
C GLU A 62 5.42 -10.70 6.11
N THR A 63 5.59 -9.41 6.44
CA THR A 63 4.46 -8.50 6.59
C THR A 63 4.02 -8.03 5.21
N GLU A 64 2.71 -7.88 5.03
CA GLU A 64 2.15 -7.23 3.84
C GLU A 64 2.53 -5.75 3.80
N LEU A 65 2.72 -5.09 4.95
CA LEU A 65 3.14 -3.69 5.00
C LEU A 65 4.63 -3.56 4.66
N VAL A 66 4.93 -3.05 3.47
CA VAL A 66 6.28 -2.74 2.99
C VAL A 66 6.78 -1.45 3.63
N GLN A 67 5.95 -0.39 3.60
CA GLN A 67 6.31 0.92 4.11
C GLN A 67 5.07 1.74 4.46
N LEU A 68 5.16 2.54 5.51
CA LEU A 68 4.18 3.60 5.82
C LEU A 68 4.80 4.96 5.53
N TYR A 69 4.17 5.73 4.66
CA TYR A 69 4.52 7.13 4.38
C TYR A 69 3.60 8.05 5.16
N SER A 70 4.18 9.07 5.79
CA SER A 70 3.42 10.05 6.60
C SER A 70 2.42 10.84 5.76
N THR A 71 2.71 11.05 4.47
CA THR A 71 1.83 11.72 3.51
C THR A 71 2.00 11.12 2.12
N ARG A 72 1.01 11.27 1.23
CA ARG A 72 1.11 10.86 -0.19
C ARG A 72 2.23 11.62 -0.91
N SER A 73 2.41 12.90 -0.57
CA SER A 73 3.51 13.71 -1.11
C SER A 73 4.91 13.25 -0.66
N ALA A 74 5.00 12.43 0.40
CA ALA A 74 6.25 11.83 0.85
C ALA A 74 6.59 10.50 0.14
N VAL A 75 5.68 9.95 -0.66
CA VAL A 75 5.99 8.79 -1.51
C VAL A 75 6.98 9.23 -2.59
N PRO A 76 8.15 8.60 -2.72
CA PRO A 76 9.17 9.03 -3.67
C PRO A 76 8.65 9.06 -5.10
N PHE A 77 9.00 10.12 -5.85
CA PHE A 77 8.67 10.23 -7.27
C PHE A 77 9.22 9.04 -8.08
N SER A 78 10.41 8.57 -7.75
CA SER A 78 11.03 7.39 -8.37
C SER A 78 10.21 6.12 -8.13
N LEU A 79 9.67 5.93 -6.92
CA LEU A 79 8.87 4.75 -6.59
C LEU A 79 7.59 4.68 -7.43
N TRP A 80 6.89 5.80 -7.62
CA TRP A 80 5.74 5.85 -8.51
C TRP A 80 6.12 5.44 -9.94
N ASN A 81 7.20 6.00 -10.48
CA ASN A 81 7.64 5.67 -11.83
C ASN A 81 8.07 4.20 -11.97
N GLU A 82 8.79 3.67 -10.98
CA GLU A 82 9.21 2.27 -10.93
C GLU A 82 8.00 1.33 -10.91
N LEU A 83 7.00 1.59 -10.06
CA LEU A 83 5.78 0.78 -9.98
C LEU A 83 4.96 0.86 -11.29
N ILE A 84 4.73 2.07 -11.83
CA ILE A 84 3.97 2.27 -13.07
C ILE A 84 4.67 1.60 -14.26
N ALA A 85 5.99 1.79 -14.41
CA ALA A 85 6.74 1.20 -15.50
C ALA A 85 6.92 -0.33 -15.32
N GLY A 86 6.89 -0.81 -14.08
CA GLY A 86 7.07 -2.20 -13.70
C GLY A 86 5.88 -3.12 -13.99
N VAL A 87 4.66 -2.58 -14.13
CA VAL A 87 3.43 -3.37 -14.28
C VAL A 87 3.52 -4.38 -15.43
N GLN A 88 3.24 -5.65 -15.16
CA GLN A 88 3.28 -6.75 -16.15
C GLN A 88 1.91 -7.39 -16.40
N GLU A 89 0.98 -7.31 -15.44
CA GLU A 89 -0.32 -7.96 -15.55
C GLU A 89 -1.47 -6.96 -15.46
N GLN A 90 -1.47 -6.13 -14.41
CA GLN A 90 -2.62 -5.30 -14.09
C GLN A 90 -2.27 -4.06 -13.26
N MET A 91 -2.81 -2.92 -13.69
CA MET A 91 -2.85 -1.68 -12.91
C MET A 91 -4.29 -1.27 -12.64
N ASP A 92 -4.63 -1.10 -11.37
CA ASP A 92 -5.96 -0.65 -10.93
C ASP A 92 -5.82 0.67 -10.16
N VAL A 93 -6.69 1.65 -10.46
CA VAL A 93 -6.71 2.95 -9.79
C VAL A 93 -8.12 3.25 -9.32
N LEU A 94 -8.30 3.50 -8.01
CA LEU A 94 -9.55 3.98 -7.42
C LEU A 94 -9.31 5.30 -6.70
N VAL A 95 -9.93 6.37 -7.19
CA VAL A 95 -9.71 7.75 -6.75
C VAL A 95 -10.97 8.58 -6.97
N PHE A 96 -11.10 9.72 -6.30
CA PHE A 96 -11.98 10.76 -6.84
C PHE A 96 -11.38 11.35 -8.12
N SER A 97 -10.21 11.98 -8.08
CA SER A 97 -9.58 12.56 -9.28
C SER A 97 -8.31 11.82 -9.74
N GLY A 98 -7.27 11.68 -8.91
CA GLY A 98 -6.02 11.03 -9.33
C GLY A 98 -5.23 11.74 -10.44
N GLN A 99 -5.56 13.00 -10.79
CA GLN A 99 -4.95 13.79 -11.87
C GLN A 99 -3.42 13.84 -11.86
N PHE A 100 -2.79 13.78 -10.69
CA PHE A 100 -1.32 13.76 -10.56
C PHE A 100 -0.65 12.60 -11.31
N LEU A 101 -1.33 11.47 -11.49
CA LEU A 101 -0.80 10.35 -12.27
C LEU A 101 -0.52 10.77 -13.72
N VAL A 102 -1.41 11.56 -14.31
CA VAL A 102 -1.25 12.05 -15.67
C VAL A 102 -0.23 13.18 -15.70
N GLU A 103 -0.38 14.18 -14.83
CA GLU A 103 0.41 15.42 -14.91
C GLU A 103 1.85 15.28 -14.43
N GLN A 104 2.11 14.40 -13.46
CA GLN A 104 3.44 14.22 -12.86
C GLN A 104 4.14 12.97 -13.40
N HIS A 105 3.38 11.90 -13.67
CA HIS A 105 3.94 10.59 -14.05
C HIS A 105 3.67 10.21 -15.50
N ASN A 106 2.97 11.05 -16.28
CA ASN A 106 2.71 10.86 -17.71
C ASN A 106 2.22 9.44 -18.03
N ILE A 107 1.20 8.97 -17.31
CA ILE A 107 0.76 7.57 -17.38
C ILE A 107 0.15 7.17 -18.73
N LEU A 108 -0.48 8.09 -19.48
CA LEU A 108 -1.25 7.72 -20.68
C LEU A 108 -0.38 7.08 -21.78
N PRO A 109 0.81 7.61 -22.14
CA PRO A 109 1.73 6.91 -23.04
C PRO A 109 2.20 5.54 -22.54
N ILE A 110 2.23 5.32 -21.21
CA ILE A 110 2.61 4.03 -20.62
C ILE A 110 1.47 3.04 -20.80
N VAL A 111 0.23 3.44 -20.51
CA VAL A 111 -0.99 2.65 -20.75
C VAL A 111 -1.06 2.22 -22.22
N LYS A 112 -0.97 3.17 -23.15
CA LYS A 112 -1.04 2.92 -24.61
C LYS A 112 0.01 1.89 -25.06
N ARG A 113 1.23 1.93 -24.52
CA ARG A 113 2.28 0.97 -24.86
C ARG A 113 2.12 -0.40 -24.19
N LYS A 114 1.71 -0.43 -22.93
CA LYS A 114 1.65 -1.67 -22.13
C LYS A 114 0.40 -2.49 -22.43
N VAL A 115 -0.69 -1.86 -22.87
CA VAL A 115 -1.88 -2.62 -23.28
C VAL A 115 -1.61 -3.47 -24.52
N ASP A 116 -0.76 -3.01 -25.45
CA ASP A 116 -0.23 -3.81 -26.57
C ASP A 116 0.61 -5.01 -26.11
N GLN A 117 1.11 -4.97 -24.86
CA GLN A 117 1.87 -6.06 -24.22
C GLN A 117 0.95 -6.99 -23.40
N GLY A 118 -0.36 -6.78 -23.43
CA GLY A 118 -1.35 -7.59 -22.71
C GLY A 118 -1.63 -7.15 -21.27
N VAL A 119 -1.08 -6.02 -20.82
CA VAL A 119 -1.36 -5.45 -19.49
C VAL A 119 -2.77 -4.89 -19.44
N ARG A 120 -3.51 -5.18 -18.38
CA ARG A 120 -4.85 -4.63 -18.14
C ARG A 120 -4.82 -3.38 -17.28
N PHE A 121 -5.68 -2.42 -17.60
CA PHE A 121 -5.81 -1.18 -16.84
C PHE A 121 -7.25 -0.95 -16.44
N ARG A 122 -7.51 -0.66 -15.16
CA ARG A 122 -8.82 -0.21 -14.69
C ARG A 122 -8.69 1.11 -13.95
N PHE A 123 -9.41 2.12 -14.42
CA PHE A 123 -9.49 3.41 -13.76
C PHE A 123 -10.91 3.62 -13.25
N VAL A 124 -11.06 3.87 -11.96
CA VAL A 124 -12.34 4.10 -11.28
C VAL A 124 -12.23 5.48 -10.64
N VAL A 125 -12.87 6.46 -11.27
CA VAL A 125 -12.79 7.89 -10.90
C VAL A 125 -14.12 8.39 -10.35
N GLY A 126 -14.11 9.46 -9.57
CA GLY A 126 -15.33 10.01 -8.98
C GLY A 126 -16.30 10.55 -10.03
N ASP A 127 -17.59 10.55 -9.71
CA ASP A 127 -18.60 11.35 -10.41
C ASP A 127 -18.64 12.74 -9.80
N GLU A 128 -18.26 13.76 -10.57
CA GLU A 128 -18.21 15.15 -10.11
C GLU A 128 -19.55 15.69 -9.61
N ASN A 129 -20.66 15.06 -9.98
CA ASN A 129 -22.02 15.47 -9.59
C ASN A 129 -22.56 14.67 -8.40
N SER A 130 -21.82 13.66 -7.94
CA SER A 130 -22.28 12.79 -6.85
C SER A 130 -22.27 13.50 -5.49
N THR A 131 -23.23 13.15 -4.64
CA THR A 131 -23.30 13.65 -3.27
C THR A 131 -22.01 13.37 -2.49
N ALA A 132 -21.37 12.21 -2.71
CA ALA A 132 -20.13 11.85 -2.02
C ALA A 132 -18.96 12.76 -2.40
N VAL A 133 -18.81 13.09 -3.70
CA VAL A 133 -17.79 14.03 -4.17
C VAL A 133 -18.04 15.43 -3.64
N ILE A 134 -19.28 15.92 -3.74
CA ILE A 134 -19.65 17.27 -3.27
C ILE A 134 -19.39 17.38 -1.76
N GLN A 135 -19.77 16.36 -0.99
CA GLN A 135 -19.50 16.29 0.45
C GLN A 135 -18.00 16.32 0.74
N ARG A 136 -17.21 15.51 0.04
CA ARG A 136 -15.75 15.49 0.21
C ARG A 136 -15.13 16.84 -0.14
N ALA A 137 -15.58 17.48 -1.21
CA ALA A 137 -15.10 18.79 -1.63
C ALA A 137 -15.38 19.86 -0.56
N MET A 138 -16.57 19.84 0.05
CA MET A 138 -16.89 20.72 1.18
C MET A 138 -16.00 20.47 2.40
N GLU A 139 -15.80 19.21 2.78
CA GLU A 139 -14.95 18.83 3.91
C GLU A 139 -13.49 19.28 3.74
N GLU A 140 -12.95 19.14 2.52
CA GLU A 140 -11.59 19.56 2.17
C GLU A 140 -11.46 21.08 1.94
N GLY A 141 -12.57 21.83 1.90
CA GLY A 141 -12.56 23.26 1.53
C GLY A 141 -12.20 23.49 0.06
N THR A 142 -12.54 22.55 -0.82
CA THR A 142 -12.19 22.57 -2.26
C THR A 142 -13.40 22.53 -3.19
N THR A 143 -14.59 22.96 -2.74
CA THR A 143 -15.81 23.03 -3.56
C THR A 143 -15.56 23.69 -4.93
N GLY A 144 -15.98 23.02 -6.00
CA GLY A 144 -15.73 23.38 -7.40
C GLY A 144 -14.33 22.97 -7.90
N GLY A 145 -13.36 22.85 -7.01
CA GLY A 145 -11.99 22.43 -7.32
C GLY A 145 -11.86 20.91 -7.48
N LEU A 146 -12.42 20.11 -6.57
CA LEU A 146 -12.34 18.65 -6.69
C LEU A 146 -13.11 18.16 -7.92
N GLU A 147 -14.31 18.68 -8.12
CA GLU A 147 -15.20 18.43 -9.25
C GLU A 147 -14.51 18.76 -10.58
N GLY A 148 -13.88 19.94 -10.69
CA GLY A 148 -13.11 20.31 -11.87
C GLY A 148 -11.92 19.38 -12.14
N ARG A 149 -11.21 18.93 -11.10
CA ARG A 149 -10.12 17.95 -11.24
C ARG A 149 -10.61 16.56 -11.65
N ILE A 150 -11.83 16.19 -11.29
CA ILE A 150 -12.49 14.96 -11.74
C ILE A 150 -12.81 15.07 -13.23
N GLN A 151 -13.46 16.16 -13.66
CA GLN A 151 -13.77 16.42 -15.07
C GLN A 151 -12.49 16.40 -15.93
N MET A 152 -11.40 16.97 -15.42
CA MET A 152 -10.10 16.94 -16.10
C MET A 152 -9.54 15.53 -16.21
N MET A 153 -9.58 14.74 -15.13
CA MET A 153 -9.13 13.34 -15.18
C MET A 153 -9.96 12.52 -16.18
N ARG A 154 -11.28 12.65 -16.17
CA ARG A 154 -12.18 11.96 -17.11
C ARG A 154 -11.84 12.31 -18.56
N ARG A 155 -11.54 13.59 -18.84
CA ARG A 155 -11.06 14.04 -20.16
C ARG A 155 -9.70 13.45 -20.55
N TYR A 156 -8.77 13.28 -19.61
CA TYR A 156 -7.50 12.60 -19.91
C TYR A 156 -7.71 11.12 -20.20
N LEU A 157 -8.59 10.45 -19.43
CA LEU A 157 -8.87 9.03 -19.59
C LEU A 157 -9.66 8.69 -20.86
N SER A 158 -10.42 9.63 -21.41
CA SER A 158 -11.12 9.41 -22.69
C SER A 158 -10.16 9.17 -23.86
N GLU A 159 -8.89 9.55 -23.76
CA GLU A 159 -7.87 9.20 -24.75
C GLU A 159 -7.52 7.70 -24.81
N VAL A 160 -7.89 6.93 -23.77
CA VAL A 160 -7.57 5.50 -23.64
C VAL A 160 -8.78 4.61 -23.37
N ALA A 161 -9.94 5.18 -23.06
CA ALA A 161 -11.17 4.43 -22.71
C ALA A 161 -11.63 3.45 -23.80
N GLY A 162 -11.40 3.78 -25.08
CA GLY A 162 -11.74 2.90 -26.21
C GLY A 162 -10.71 1.82 -26.55
N ILE A 163 -9.58 1.74 -25.83
CA ILE A 163 -8.53 0.76 -26.13
C ILE A 163 -8.86 -0.58 -25.46
N PRO A 164 -8.94 -1.70 -26.21
CA PRO A 164 -9.17 -3.02 -25.61
C PRO A 164 -8.13 -3.33 -24.52
N GLY A 165 -8.60 -3.67 -23.32
CA GLY A 165 -7.74 -3.89 -22.15
C GLY A 165 -7.62 -2.69 -21.20
N VAL A 166 -8.24 -1.56 -21.55
CA VAL A 166 -8.44 -0.42 -20.66
C VAL A 166 -9.93 -0.32 -20.31
N GLU A 167 -10.25 -0.27 -19.03
CA GLU A 167 -11.60 -0.08 -18.52
C GLU A 167 -11.63 1.20 -17.68
N VAL A 168 -12.60 2.07 -17.96
CA VAL A 168 -12.78 3.34 -17.23
C VAL A 168 -14.19 3.39 -16.67
N TYR A 169 -14.28 3.69 -15.38
CA TYR A 169 -15.52 3.73 -14.63
C TYR A 169 -15.61 5.03 -13.83
N THR A 170 -16.85 5.45 -13.58
CA THR A 170 -17.19 6.58 -12.74
C THR A 170 -18.07 6.15 -11.58
N HIS A 171 -17.75 6.59 -10.36
CA HIS A 171 -18.38 6.14 -9.12
C HIS A 171 -18.87 7.30 -8.24
N GLY A 172 -20.01 7.10 -7.57
CA GLY A 172 -20.55 8.02 -6.56
C GLY A 172 -20.35 7.55 -5.11
N THR A 173 -19.53 6.52 -4.90
CA THR A 173 -19.32 5.91 -3.57
C THR A 173 -18.51 6.81 -2.63
N ILE A 174 -18.77 6.68 -1.33
CA ILE A 174 -17.92 7.31 -0.29
C ILE A 174 -16.60 6.53 -0.23
N LEU A 175 -15.48 7.23 -0.41
CA LEU A 175 -14.15 6.64 -0.30
C LEU A 175 -13.50 6.94 1.04
N TYR A 176 -13.04 5.88 1.71
CA TYR A 176 -12.15 5.97 2.87
C TYR A 176 -10.68 5.95 2.46
N ASN A 177 -10.38 5.41 1.28
CA ASN A 177 -9.02 5.28 0.76
C ASN A 177 -9.04 5.47 -0.76
N SER A 178 -7.96 6.02 -1.29
CA SER A 178 -7.62 5.85 -2.71
C SER A 178 -6.67 4.66 -2.85
N LEU A 179 -6.85 3.87 -3.90
CA LEU A 179 -6.09 2.63 -4.13
C LEU A 179 -5.34 2.73 -5.45
N TYR A 180 -4.07 2.33 -5.45
CA TYR A 180 -3.23 2.25 -6.64
C TYR A 180 -2.52 0.90 -6.65
N ARG A 181 -3.02 -0.04 -7.45
CA ARG A 181 -2.45 -1.38 -7.59
C ARG A 181 -1.48 -1.40 -8.77
N PHE A 182 -0.35 -2.09 -8.57
CA PHE A 182 0.64 -2.43 -9.57
C PHE A 182 0.97 -3.91 -9.39
N ASP A 183 0.28 -4.78 -10.12
CA ASP A 183 0.36 -6.25 -9.99
C ASP A 183 0.09 -6.75 -8.55
N ASP A 184 1.14 -7.05 -7.80
CA ASP A 184 1.13 -7.53 -6.42
C ASP A 184 1.41 -6.42 -5.39
N GLN A 185 1.75 -5.22 -5.85
CA GLN A 185 1.96 -4.04 -5.01
C GLN A 185 0.68 -3.19 -4.95
N LEU A 186 0.43 -2.57 -3.80
CA LEU A 186 -0.72 -1.72 -3.58
C LEU A 186 -0.34 -0.52 -2.72
N LEU A 187 -0.57 0.69 -3.22
CA LEU A 187 -0.53 1.91 -2.42
C LEU A 187 -1.95 2.25 -1.96
N VAL A 188 -2.15 2.28 -0.64
CA VAL A 188 -3.42 2.64 0.01
C VAL A 188 -3.25 4.03 0.62
N ASN A 189 -3.87 5.04 0.02
CA ASN A 189 -3.87 6.39 0.55
C ASN A 189 -5.12 6.62 1.41
N GLY A 190 -4.94 6.56 2.73
CA GLY A 190 -6.06 6.66 3.69
C GLY A 190 -6.50 8.11 3.91
N HIS A 191 -7.79 8.38 3.72
CA HIS A 191 -8.31 9.74 3.75
C HIS A 191 -8.49 10.24 5.19
N ALA A 192 -7.64 11.17 5.62
CA ALA A 192 -7.90 11.93 6.83
C ALA A 192 -9.02 12.94 6.55
N PHE A 193 -9.94 13.08 7.51
CA PHE A 193 -11.08 13.97 7.40
C PHE A 193 -10.61 15.43 7.22
N GLY A 194 -11.14 16.12 6.19
CA GLY A 194 -10.80 17.49 5.85
C GLY A 194 -9.38 17.74 5.30
N ALA A 195 -8.53 16.72 5.24
CA ALA A 195 -7.18 16.86 4.69
C ALA A 195 -7.17 16.68 3.16
N LEU A 196 -6.32 17.45 2.48
CA LEU A 196 -6.11 17.30 1.04
C LEU A 196 -5.42 15.96 0.74
N ALA A 197 -5.72 15.38 -0.43
CA ALA A 197 -5.18 14.08 -0.83
C ALA A 197 -3.64 13.95 -0.74
N GLY A 198 -2.88 15.03 -0.92
CA GLY A 198 -1.41 15.03 -0.76
C GLY A 198 -0.94 14.84 0.68
N GLN A 199 -1.72 15.26 1.67
CA GLN A 199 -1.39 15.27 3.10
C GLN A 199 -1.77 13.95 3.80
N ASN A 200 -2.60 13.14 3.15
CA ASN A 200 -3.07 11.85 3.66
C ASN A 200 -1.96 10.80 3.71
N PRO A 201 -1.87 9.94 4.75
CA PRO A 201 -0.87 8.88 4.83
C PRO A 201 -1.02 7.83 3.72
N VAL A 202 0.05 7.10 3.42
CA VAL A 202 0.04 6.00 2.44
C VAL A 202 0.66 4.75 3.03
N MET A 203 -0.09 3.64 3.02
CA MET A 203 0.46 2.30 3.24
C MET A 203 0.85 1.70 1.91
N HIS A 204 2.11 1.28 1.77
CA HIS A 204 2.56 0.43 0.67
C HIS A 204 2.46 -1.02 1.13
N LEU A 205 1.55 -1.76 0.51
CA LEU A 205 1.33 -3.18 0.74
C LEU A 205 1.89 -4.02 -0.41
N ARG A 206 2.38 -5.21 -0.09
CA ARG A 206 2.65 -6.29 -1.04
C ARG A 206 1.69 -7.45 -0.78
N ARG A 207 1.27 -8.13 -1.84
CA ARG A 207 0.46 -9.34 -1.73
C ARG A 207 1.33 -10.48 -1.21
N LEU A 208 0.84 -11.18 -0.19
CA LEU A 208 1.46 -12.40 0.32
C LEU A 208 0.47 -13.56 0.27
N SER A 209 0.99 -14.78 0.13
CA SER A 209 0.17 -15.99 0.27
C SER A 209 -0.37 -16.08 1.70
N GLY A 210 -1.69 -16.22 1.84
CA GLY A 210 -2.36 -16.18 3.14
C GLY A 210 -2.48 -14.79 3.78
N GLY A 211 -1.95 -13.73 3.14
CA GLY A 211 -2.14 -12.34 3.56
C GLY A 211 -3.58 -11.88 3.33
N LEU A 212 -4.09 -11.03 4.21
CA LEU A 212 -5.49 -10.59 4.22
C LEU A 212 -5.64 -9.09 3.92
N MET A 213 -4.67 -8.26 4.28
CA MET A 213 -4.78 -6.80 4.12
C MET A 213 -4.90 -6.42 2.65
N TRP A 214 -3.97 -6.89 1.81
CA TRP A 214 -3.99 -6.61 0.38
C TRP A 214 -5.31 -7.13 -0.23
N GLN A 215 -5.71 -8.34 0.15
CA GLN A 215 -6.95 -8.97 -0.35
C GLN A 215 -8.20 -8.19 0.06
N HIS A 216 -8.26 -7.66 1.28
CA HIS A 216 -9.40 -6.88 1.75
C HIS A 216 -9.56 -5.59 0.95
N TYR A 217 -8.48 -4.86 0.69
CA TYR A 217 -8.53 -3.66 -0.15
C TYR A 217 -8.91 -3.99 -1.60
N MET A 218 -8.39 -5.09 -2.16
CA MET A 218 -8.79 -5.48 -3.52
C MET A 218 -10.25 -5.94 -3.61
N LYS A 219 -10.79 -6.63 -2.59
CA LYS A 219 -12.24 -6.91 -2.51
C LYS A 219 -13.07 -5.63 -2.42
N SER A 220 -12.57 -4.60 -1.71
CA SER A 220 -13.21 -3.30 -1.67
C SER A 220 -13.17 -2.60 -3.03
N PHE A 221 -12.07 -2.72 -3.78
CA PHE A 221 -11.96 -2.21 -5.14
C PHE A 221 -13.03 -2.80 -6.05
N GLU A 222 -13.17 -4.15 -6.06
CA GLU A 222 -14.18 -4.82 -6.90
C GLU A 222 -15.60 -4.37 -6.56
N ARG A 223 -15.93 -4.22 -5.27
CA ARG A 223 -17.26 -3.72 -4.86
C ARG A 223 -17.56 -2.32 -5.41
N VAL A 224 -16.55 -1.44 -5.45
CA VAL A 224 -16.74 -0.11 -6.04
C VAL A 224 -16.94 -0.23 -7.55
N VAL A 225 -16.18 -1.07 -8.24
CA VAL A 225 -16.38 -1.33 -9.68
C VAL A 225 -17.80 -1.83 -9.95
N GLU A 226 -18.30 -2.79 -9.17
CA GLU A 226 -19.66 -3.35 -9.30
C GLU A 226 -20.77 -2.28 -9.16
N GLU A 227 -20.53 -1.24 -8.36
CA GLU A 227 -21.45 -0.11 -8.16
C GLU A 227 -21.18 1.07 -9.11
N SER A 228 -20.14 1.01 -9.94
CA SER A 228 -19.73 2.10 -10.82
C SER A 228 -20.39 2.03 -12.20
N THR A 229 -20.43 3.16 -12.89
CA THR A 229 -20.89 3.27 -14.27
C THR A 229 -19.70 3.28 -15.22
N PRO A 230 -19.64 2.41 -16.25
CA PRO A 230 -18.61 2.50 -17.28
C PRO A 230 -18.67 3.84 -18.03
N GLU A 231 -17.52 4.47 -18.26
CA GLU A 231 -17.43 5.63 -19.15
C GLU A 231 -17.55 5.21 -20.62
N PRO A 232 -18.17 6.02 -21.48
CA PRO A 232 -18.19 5.76 -22.91
C PRO A 232 -16.78 5.81 -23.50
N ALA A 233 -16.54 4.93 -24.47
CA ALA A 233 -15.34 4.91 -25.30
C ALA A 233 -15.23 6.14 -26.21
#